data_AF-A0A3A5VEI1-F1
#
_entry.id   AF-A0A3A5VEI1-F1
#
_cell.length_a   1.000
_cell.length_b   1.000
_cell.length_c   1.000
_cell.angle_alpha   90.00
_cell.angle_beta   90.00
_cell.angle_gamma   90.00
#
_symmetry.space_group_name_H-M   'P 1'
#
loop_
_entity.id
_entity.type
_entity.pdbx_description
1 polymer ?
#
loop_
_entity_poly.entity_id
_entity_poly.type
_entity_poly.pdbx_seq_one_letter_code
_entity_poly.pdbx_strand_id
1 'polypeptide(L)' 'MTGWIKAMTEGGMTRIRMDAICAYQETEGGGKLLVYTKDNSLFEIVEDIQDTMNKLDSEFGVN' A
#
# COMPACT_ATOMS: atom_id res chain seq x y z
N MET A 1 -11.49 9.44 -9.77
CA MET A 1 -12.09 9.17 -8.45
C MET A 1 -10.97 8.72 -7.55
N THR A 2 -10.78 9.33 -6.39
CA THR A 2 -9.73 8.87 -5.45
C THR A 2 -10.19 7.55 -4.85
N GLY A 3 -9.60 6.44 -5.28
CA GLY A 3 -9.93 5.14 -4.74
C GLY A 3 -9.29 4.93 -3.37
N TRP A 4 -9.79 3.92 -2.66
CA TRP A 4 -9.29 3.50 -1.36
C TRP A 4 -8.83 2.05 -1.48
N ILE A 5 -7.72 1.73 -0.83
CA ILE A 5 -7.36 0.33 -0.56
C ILE A 5 -7.77 -0.03 0.86
N LYS A 6 -8.28 -1.25 1.05
CA LYS A 6 -8.52 -1.85 2.36
C LYS A 6 -7.44 -2.92 2.54
N ALA A 7 -6.56 -2.73 3.51
CA ALA A 7 -5.38 -3.59 3.70
C ALA A 7 -5.15 -3.91 5.18
N MET A 8 -4.72 -5.14 5.48
CA MET A 8 -4.38 -5.54 6.84
C MET A 8 -3.00 -4.98 7.17
N THR A 9 -2.94 -4.17 8.22
CA THR A 9 -1.71 -3.60 8.74
C THR A 9 -1.40 -4.21 10.11
N GLU A 10 -0.20 -3.98 10.65
CA GLU A 10 0.12 -4.40 12.03
C GLU A 10 -0.88 -3.84 13.07
N GLY A 11 -1.43 -2.64 12.84
CA GLY A 11 -2.46 -2.03 13.69
C GLY A 11 -3.88 -2.56 13.45
N GLY A 12 -4.05 -3.50 12.51
CA GLY A 12 -5.33 -4.06 12.10
C GLY A 12 -5.81 -3.57 10.74
N MET A 13 -7.12 -3.72 10.50
CA MET A 13 -7.74 -3.44 9.21
C MET A 13 -7.81 -1.94 8.92
N THR A 14 -7.06 -1.48 7.93
CA THR A 14 -6.92 -0.05 7.61
C THR A 14 -7.41 0.26 6.20
N ARG A 15 -8.01 1.45 6.02
CA ARG A 15 -8.34 1.99 4.70
C ARG A 15 -7.39 3.13 4.38
N ILE A 16 -6.64 3.01 3.28
CA ILE A 16 -5.62 3.98 2.87
C ILE A 16 -6.10 4.68 1.60
N ARG A 17 -6.01 6.01 1.60
CA ARG A 17 -6.32 6.85 0.43
C ARG A 17 -5.24 6.72 -0.63
N MET A 18 -5.59 6.31 -1.85
CA MET A 18 -4.59 6.11 -2.91
C MET A 18 -3.96 7.42 -3.38
N ASP A 19 -4.70 8.53 -3.37
CA ASP A 19 -4.17 9.86 -3.76
C ASP A 19 -3.14 10.42 -2.76
N ALA A 20 -3.14 9.90 -1.53
CA ALA A 20 -2.16 10.23 -0.51
C ALA A 20 -0.85 9.45 -0.67
N ILE A 21 -0.85 8.30 -1.35
CA ILE A 21 0.34 7.46 -1.53
C ILE A 21 1.32 8.18 -2.46
N CYS A 22 2.60 8.17 -2.10
CA CYS A 22 3.69 8.72 -2.90
C CYS A 22 4.80 7.72 -3.19
N ALA A 23 4.88 6.61 -2.45
CA ALA A 23 5.78 5.51 -2.72
C ALA A 23 5.25 4.23 -2.07
N TYR A 24 5.63 3.08 -2.59
CA TYR A 24 5.43 1.78 -1.96
C TYR A 24 6.63 0.87 -2.25
N GLN A 25 6.92 -0.04 -1.32
CA GLN A 25 8.08 -0.91 -1.40
C GLN A 25 7.77 -2.26 -0.74
N GLU A 26 8.03 -3.35 -1.46
CA GLU A 26 8.11 -4.67 -0.86
C GLU A 26 9.44 -4.83 -0.09
N THR A 27 9.37 -5.28 1.16
CA THR A 27 10.58 -5.55 1.96
C THR A 27 11.33 -6.76 1.42
N GLU A 28 12.66 -6.80 1.58
CA GLU A 28 13.46 -7.99 1.25
C GLU A 28 12.88 -9.24 1.94
N GLY A 29 12.51 -10.25 1.14
CA GLY A 29 11.86 -11.47 1.61
C GLY A 29 10.33 -11.49 1.52
N GLY A 30 9.68 -10.42 1.04
CA GLY A 30 8.24 -10.39 0.72
C GLY A 30 7.30 -10.43 1.93
N GLY A 31 7.84 -10.20 3.14
CA GLY A 31 7.06 -10.31 4.38
C GLY A 31 6.13 -9.12 4.66
N LYS A 32 6.40 -7.96 4.07
CA LYS A 32 5.62 -6.73 4.25
C LYS A 32 5.64 -5.86 3.00
N LEU A 33 4.57 -5.09 2.82
CA LEU A 33 4.51 -3.97 1.87
C LEU A 33 4.47 -2.66 2.64
N LEU A 34 5.50 -1.84 2.46
CA LEU A 34 5.60 -0.50 3.03
C LEU A 34 4.89 0.47 2.09
N VAL A 35 3.91 1.21 2.60
CA VAL A 35 3.18 2.25 1.85
C VAL A 35 3.44 3.60 2.49
N TYR A 36 4.07 4.49 1.73
CA TYR A 36 4.43 5.84 2.15
C TYR A 36 3.45 6.85 1.59
N THR A 37 3.04 7.80 2.43
CA THR A 37 2.10 8.86 2.07
C THR A 37 2.73 10.24 2.11
N LYS A 38 2.15 11.18 1.36
CA LYS A 38 2.62 12.57 1.23
C LYS A 38 2.63 13.34 2.55
N ASP A 39 1.88 12.89 3.55
CA ASP A 39 1.85 13.48 4.89
C ASP A 39 2.88 12.85 5.86
N ASN A 40 3.80 12.04 5.32
CA ASN A 40 4.83 11.28 6.04
C ASN A 40 4.30 10.14 6.93
N SER A 41 3.07 9.67 6.71
CA SER A 41 2.60 8.42 7.34
C SER A 41 3.14 7.19 6.61
N LEU A 42 3.45 6.15 7.38
CA LEU A 42 3.84 4.82 6.90
C LEU A 42 2.79 3.80 7.30
N PHE A 43 2.35 2.99 6.34
CA PHE A 43 1.54 1.81 6.58
C PHE A 43 2.33 0.54 6.24
N GLU A 44 2.40 -0.39 7.18
CA GLU A 44 3.01 -1.70 6.98
C GLU A 44 1.91 -2.74 6.73
N ILE A 45 1.72 -3.10 5.47
CA ILE A 45 0.74 -4.10 5.05
C ILE A 45 1.34 -5.49 5.21
N VAL A 46 0.63 -6.39 5.90
CA VAL A 46 1.13 -7.70 6.34
C VAL A 46 0.38 -8.89 5.73
N GLU A 47 -0.70 -8.64 4.97
CA GLU A 47 -1.47 -9.65 4.24
C GLU A 47 -1.79 -9.15 2.82
N ASP A 48 -2.11 -10.07 1.91
CA ASP A 48 -2.51 -9.76 0.53
C ASP A 48 -1.52 -8.81 -0.20
N ILE A 49 -0.23 -8.96 0.09
CA ILE A 49 0.84 -8.06 -0.38
C ILE A 49 0.87 -7.98 -1.91
N GLN A 50 0.96 -9.12 -2.60
CA GLN A 50 1.03 -9.17 -4.06
C GLN A 50 -0.22 -8.57 -4.72
N ASP A 51 -1.40 -8.89 -4.19
CA ASP A 51 -2.67 -8.35 -4.69
C ASP A 51 -2.76 -6.83 -4.48
N THR A 52 -2.21 -6.34 -3.38
CA THR A 52 -2.14 -4.90 -3.10
C THR A 52 -1.15 -4.22 -4.03
N MET A 53 0.04 -4.79 -4.24
CA MET A 53 1.02 -4.26 -5.20
C MET A 53 0.46 -4.20 -6.61
N ASN A 54 -0.15 -5.28 -7.11
CA ASN A 54 -0.74 -5.33 -8.45
C ASN A 54 -1.82 -4.23 -8.63
N LYS A 55 -2.59 -3.92 -7.58
CA LYS A 55 -3.56 -2.80 -7.60
C LYS A 55 -2.87 -1.45 -7.67
N LEU A 56 -1.81 -1.25 -6.90
CA LEU A 56 -1.02 -0.01 -6.89
C LEU A 56 -0.32 0.19 -8.23
N ASP A 57 0.33 -0.83 -8.79
CA ASP A 57 1.00 -0.77 -10.10
C ASP A 57 0.01 -0.41 -11.22
N SER A 58 -1.21 -0.97 -11.17
CA SER A 58 -2.28 -0.63 -12.11
C SER A 58 -2.79 0.80 -11.94
N GLU A 59 -3.03 1.26 -10.71
CA GLU A 59 -3.53 2.61 -10.42
C GLU A 59 -2.50 3.70 -10.77
N PHE A 60 -1.22 3.45 -10.51
CA PHE A 60 -0.14 4.40 -10.78
C PHE A 60 0.50 4.24 -12.16
N GLY A 61 0.09 3.25 -12.95
CA GLY A 61 0.60 3.01 -14.31
C GLY A 61 2.07 2.62 -14.34
N VAL A 62 2.51 1.79 -13.38
CA VAL A 62 3.91 1.36 -13.19
C VAL A 62 4.17 -0.05 -13.77
N ASN A 63 3.19 -0.64 -14.46
CA ASN A 63 3.32 -1.94 -15.15
C ASN A 63 4.16 -1.89 -16.44
#